data_AF-A0A7C7SML3-F1
#
_entry.id   AF-A0A7C7SML3-F1
#
_cell.length_a   1.000
_cell.length_b   1.000
_cell.length_c   1.000
_cell.angle_alpha   90.00
_cell.angle_beta   90.00
_cell.angle_gamma   90.00
#
_symmetry.space_group_name_H-M   'P 1'
#
loop_
_entity.id
_entity.type
_entity.pdbx_description
1 polymer ?
#
loop_
_entity_poly.entity_id
_entity_poly.type
_entity_poly.pdbx_seq_one_letter_code
_entity_poly.pdbx_strand_id
1 'polypeptide(L)' 'EPYYPVNTPEDRAGLLAYRDLQKGEPGVHFGGRLGTYQYLDMHMAIGSALTMWNNTLA' A
#
# COMPACT_ATOMS: atom_id res chain seq x y z
N GLU A 1 6.38 -0.93 17.22
CA GLU A 1 5.10 -1.40 16.66
C GLU A 1 4.63 -0.49 15.54
N PRO A 2 4.37 -1.00 14.31
CA PRO A 2 3.83 -0.21 13.21
C PRO A 2 2.31 0.01 13.39
N TYR A 3 1.99 0.68 14.50
CA TYR A 3 0.78 1.46 14.76
C TYR A 3 0.35 2.25 13.54
N TYR A 4 0.95 3.41 13.34
CA TYR A 4 0.48 4.40 12.37
C TYR A 4 1.63 4.88 11.48
N PRO A 5 1.41 5.09 10.17
CA PRO A 5 2.38 5.79 9.33
C PRO A 5 2.62 7.19 9.88
N VAL A 6 3.89 7.57 10.07
CA VAL A 6 4.27 8.90 10.57
C VAL A 6 4.50 9.88 9.41
N ASN A 7 4.89 9.36 8.23
CA ASN A 7 5.03 10.11 6.98
C ASN A 7 6.07 11.25 7.07
N THR A 8 7.19 10.97 7.73
CA THR A 8 8.37 11.85 7.74
C THR A 8 9.01 11.92 6.34
N PRO A 9 9.84 12.94 6.03
CA PRO A 9 10.62 12.96 4.79
C PRO A 9 11.45 11.68 4.57
N GLU A 10 12.04 11.14 5.63
CA GLU A 10 12.83 9.92 5.62
C GLU A 10 11.96 8.70 5.29
N ASP A 11 10.77 8.59 5.92
CA ASP A 11 9.79 7.55 5.61
C ASP A 11 9.36 7.60 4.14
N ARG A 12 9.18 8.81 3.58
CA ARG A 12 8.81 8.99 2.17
C ARG A 12 9.90 8.51 1.24
N ALA A 13 11.17 8.79 1.54
CA ALA A 13 12.29 8.29 0.75
C ALA A 13 12.34 6.74 0.77
N GLY A 14 12.16 6.14 1.95
CA GLY A 14 12.05 4.68 2.08
C GLY A 14 10.87 4.09 1.32
N LEU A 15 9.69 4.71 1.41
CA LEU A 15 8.49 4.28 0.69
C LEU A 15 8.69 4.33 -0.84
N LEU A 16 9.36 5.36 -1.35
CA LEU A 16 9.67 5.45 -2.78
C LEU A 16 10.60 4.31 -3.24
N ALA A 17 11.64 4.01 -2.44
CA ALA A 17 12.51 2.88 -2.74
C ALA A 17 11.75 1.54 -2.77
N TYR A 18 10.86 1.29 -1.81
CA TYR A 18 10.02 0.09 -1.83
C TYR A 18 9.06 0.07 -3.02
N ARG A 19 8.49 1.21 -3.42
CA ARG A 19 7.65 1.31 -4.62
C ARG A 19 8.40 0.98 -5.91
N ASP A 20 9.68 1.33 -6.00
CA ASP A 20 10.51 0.94 -7.13
C ASP A 20 10.76 -0.57 -7.16
N LEU A 21 11.00 -1.19 -5.99
CA LEU A 21 11.11 -2.64 -5.87
C LEU A 21 9.81 -3.37 -6.24
N GLN A 22 8.64 -2.84 -5.82
CA GLN A 22 7.33 -3.42 -6.13
C GLN A 22 7.10 -3.62 -7.63
N LYS A 23 7.66 -2.77 -8.48
CA LYS A 23 7.54 -2.88 -9.95
C LYS A 23 8.16 -4.17 -10.50
N GLY A 24 9.08 -4.78 -9.76
CA GLY A 24 9.78 -6.01 -10.12
C GLY A 24 9.11 -7.31 -9.64
N GLU A 25 7.97 -7.23 -8.94
CA GLU A 25 7.32 -8.38 -8.30
C GLU A 25 6.04 -8.81 -9.08
N PRO A 26 6.16 -9.64 -10.14
CA PRO A 26 5.03 -10.05 -10.94
C PRO A 26 4.06 -10.93 -10.14
N GLY A 27 2.76 -10.66 -10.28
CA GLY A 27 1.71 -11.41 -9.58
C GLY A 27 1.59 -11.10 -8.08
N VAL A 28 2.31 -10.10 -7.58
CA VAL A 28 2.21 -9.64 -6.19
C VAL A 28 1.45 -8.31 -6.14
N HIS A 29 0.45 -8.24 -5.27
CA HIS A 29 -0.36 -7.05 -5.07
C HIS A 29 -0.18 -6.50 -3.65
N PHE A 30 0.26 -5.24 -3.56
CA PHE A 30 0.51 -4.56 -2.28
C PHE A 30 -0.70 -3.70 -1.92
N GLY A 31 -1.42 -4.10 -0.86
CA GLY A 31 -2.67 -3.47 -0.46
C GLY A 31 -2.80 -3.27 1.05
N GLY A 32 -3.85 -2.53 1.43
CA GLY A 32 -4.15 -2.22 2.82
C GLY A 32 -3.11 -1.32 3.49
N ARG A 33 -3.34 -1.03 4.77
CA ARG A 33 -2.60 -0.04 5.56
C ARG A 33 -1.07 -0.21 5.48
N LEU A 34 -0.60 -1.44 5.70
CA LEU A 34 0.84 -1.75 5.74
C LEU A 34 1.43 -1.92 4.35
N GLY A 35 0.69 -2.51 3.41
CA GLY A 35 1.17 -2.71 2.04
C GLY A 35 1.25 -1.41 1.22
N THR A 36 0.43 -0.42 1.54
CA THR A 36 0.43 0.89 0.85
C THR A 36 1.06 2.02 1.66
N TYR A 37 1.43 1.76 2.93
CA TYR A 37 1.90 2.76 3.88
C TYR A 37 0.93 3.96 4.01
N GLN A 38 -0.35 3.66 4.23
CA GLN A 38 -1.41 4.65 4.32
C GLN A 38 -2.16 4.55 5.64
N TYR A 39 -2.65 5.69 6.12
CA TYR A 39 -3.61 5.73 7.22
C TYR A 39 -4.98 5.35 6.66
N LEU A 40 -5.48 4.16 7.02
CA LEU A 40 -6.76 3.63 6.57
C LEU A 40 -7.60 3.16 7.76
N ASP A 41 -8.86 3.57 7.81
CA ASP A 41 -9.88 2.93 8.64
C ASP A 41 -10.39 1.66 7.97
N MET A 42 -11.12 0.84 8.73
CA MET A 42 -11.62 -0.47 8.27
C MET A 42 -12.38 -0.41 6.94
N HIS A 43 -13.30 0.55 6.79
CA HIS A 43 -14.09 0.68 5.56
C HIS A 43 -13.24 1.05 4.34
N MET A 44 -12.20 1.88 4.52
CA MET A 44 -11.26 2.24 3.45
C MET A 44 -10.41 1.03 3.05
N ALA A 45 -9.95 0.24 4.02
CA ALA A 45 -9.20 -0.99 3.75
C ALA A 45 -10.06 -1.98 2.94
N ILE A 46 -11.32 -2.21 3.35
CA ILE A 46 -12.27 -3.08 2.63
C ILE A 46 -12.54 -2.54 1.22
N GLY A 47 -12.83 -1.25 1.08
CA GLY A 47 -13.06 -0.62 -0.22
C GLY A 47 -11.85 -0.71 -1.16
N SER A 48 -10.64 -0.53 -0.62
CA SER A 48 -9.39 -0.65 -1.39
C SER A 48 -9.16 -2.07 -1.91
N ALA A 49 -9.48 -3.10 -1.12
CA ALA A 49 -9.35 -4.49 -1.53
C ALA A 49 -10.34 -4.85 -2.65
N LEU A 50 -11.61 -4.44 -2.51
CA LEU A 50 -12.63 -4.64 -3.55
C LEU A 50 -12.26 -3.91 -4.85
N THR A 51 -11.74 -2.68 -4.75
CA THR A 51 -11.29 -1.90 -5.90
C THR A 51 -10.10 -2.55 -6.59
N MET A 52 -9.11 -3.02 -5.83
CA MET A 52 -7.93 -3.71 -6.35
C MET A 52 -8.34 -4.98 -7.12
N TRP A 53 -9.24 -5.78 -6.56
CA TRP A 53 -9.76 -6.97 -7.23
C TRP A 53 -10.50 -6.64 -8.54
N ASN A 54 -11.44 -5.68 -8.49
CA ASN A 54 -12.21 -5.30 -9.68
C ASN A 54 -11.34 -4.68 -10.78
N ASN A 55 -10.32 -3.90 -10.40
CA ASN A 55 -9.40 -3.28 -11.35
C ASN A 55 -8.46 -4.30 -12.02
N THR A 56 -8.24 -5.49 -11.43
CA THR A 56 -7.41 -6.54 -12.06
C THR A 56 -8.13 -7.36 -13.14
N LEU A 57 -9.44 -7.15 -13.34
CA LEU A 57 -10.24 -7.83 -14.37
C LEU A 57 -10.44 -7.01 -15.66
N ALA A 58 -9.73 -5.89 -15.83
CA ALA A 58 -9.77 -5.04 -17.03
C ALA A 58 -8.43 -5.06 -17.78
#